data_AF-A0A355WK82-F1
#
_entry.id   AF-A0A355WK82-F1
#
_cell.length_a   1.000
_cell.length_b   1.000
_cell.length_c   1.000
_cell.angle_alpha   90.00
_cell.angle_beta   90.00
_cell.angle_gamma   90.00
#
_symmetry.space_group_name_H-M   'P 1'
#
loop_
_entity.id
_entity.type
_entity.pdbx_description
1 polymer ?
#
loop_
_entity_poly.entity_id
_entity_poly.type
_entity_poly.pdbx_seq_one_letter_code
_entity_poly.pdbx_strand_id
1 'polypeptide(L)'
;NFLIYSNPDLFQPRREAERRKISAEPPHWVRSERQCLVKLPKTGAVVFSIHNYVLRLQELREDQRQSLLTVKGNEMFVAPSRQGV
;
A
#
# COMPACT_ATOMS: atom_id res chain seq x y z
N ASN A 1 3.74 -3.25 -7.05
CA ASN A 1 2.79 -2.18 -6.64
C ASN A 1 3.00 -1.95 -5.14
N PHE A 2 2.90 -0.73 -4.62
CA PHE A 2 2.87 -0.50 -3.17
C PHE A 2 1.95 0.66 -2.78
N LEU A 3 1.48 0.62 -1.53
CA LEU A 3 0.61 1.60 -0.91
C LEU A 3 0.97 1.74 0.57
N ILE A 4 0.56 2.84 1.20
CA ILE A 4 0.80 3.08 2.62
C ILE A 4 -0.56 3.21 3.32
N TYR A 5 -0.74 2.44 4.39
CA TYR A 5 -1.99 2.25 5.10
C TYR A 5 -1.82 2.56 6.60
N SER A 6 -2.91 2.94 7.25
CA SER A 6 -2.99 3.05 8.70
C SER A 6 -3.25 1.71 9.39
N ASN A 7 -3.95 0.78 8.73
CA ASN A 7 -4.27 -0.56 9.25
C ASN A 7 -3.42 -1.65 8.52
N PRO A 8 -2.71 -2.55 9.25
CA PRO A 8 -1.94 -3.65 8.67
C PRO A 8 -2.75 -4.86 8.20
N ASP A 9 -4.05 -4.97 8.52
CA ASP A 9 -4.84 -6.16 8.26
C ASP A 9 -4.78 -6.60 6.79
N LEU A 10 -4.51 -7.87 6.54
CA LEU A 10 -4.45 -8.40 5.17
C LEU A 10 -5.84 -8.54 4.54
N PHE A 11 -6.83 -8.91 5.35
CA PHE A 11 -8.19 -9.17 4.94
C PHE A 11 -9.01 -7.87 4.95
N GLN A 12 -9.03 -7.17 3.82
CA GLN A 12 -9.82 -5.94 3.64
C GLN A 12 -10.82 -6.08 2.47
N PRO A 13 -11.63 -7.15 2.40
CA PRO A 13 -12.63 -7.26 1.35
C PRO A 13 -13.68 -6.16 1.50
N ARG A 14 -14.13 -5.63 0.37
CA ARG A 14 -15.13 -4.56 0.31
C ARG A 14 -16.14 -4.90 -0.77
N ARG A 15 -17.39 -4.50 -0.54
CA ARG A 15 -18.39 -4.53 -1.62
C ARG A 15 -18.09 -3.42 -2.62
N GLU A 16 -18.53 -3.59 -3.86
CA GLU A 16 -18.29 -2.61 -4.93
C GLU A 16 -18.81 -1.21 -4.59
N ALA A 17 -20.02 -1.12 -4.02
CA ALA A 17 -20.63 0.14 -3.61
C ALA A 17 -20.02 0.75 -2.32
N GLU A 18 -19.11 0.04 -1.64
CA GLU A 18 -18.59 0.45 -0.35
C GLU A 18 -17.41 1.43 -0.49
N ARG A 19 -17.68 2.70 -0.18
CA ARG A 19 -16.66 3.76 -0.18
C ARG A 19 -15.52 3.45 0.79
N ARG A 20 -14.31 3.88 0.41
CA ARG A 20 -13.14 3.74 1.28
C ARG A 20 -13.27 4.69 2.46
N LYS A 21 -13.31 4.14 3.67
CA LYS A 21 -13.18 4.95 4.89
C LYS A 21 -11.80 5.59 4.88
N ILE A 22 -11.76 6.91 4.99
CA ILE A 22 -10.52 7.65 5.21
C ILE A 22 -10.21 7.52 6.70
N SER A 23 -9.05 6.94 7.00
CA SER A 23 -8.59 6.81 8.38
C SER A 23 -8.15 8.17 8.90
N ALA A 24 -8.54 8.50 10.14
CA ALA A 24 -7.99 9.64 10.85
C ALA A 24 -6.56 9.35 11.37
N GLU A 25 -6.22 8.08 11.56
CA GLU A 25 -4.89 7.66 11.99
C GLU A 25 -3.83 7.84 10.89
N PRO A 26 -2.59 8.22 11.25
CA PRO A 26 -1.51 8.35 10.29
C PRO A 26 -1.22 7.01 9.60
N PRO A 27 -0.73 7.04 8.35
CA PRO A 27 -0.34 5.81 7.66
C PRO A 27 1.01 5.32 8.22
N HIS A 28 1.02 4.12 8.79
CA HIS A 28 2.19 3.54 9.47
C HIS A 28 2.75 2.29 8.79
N TRP A 29 2.02 1.73 7.82
CA TRP A 29 2.33 0.43 7.23
C TRP A 29 2.53 0.55 5.74
N VAL A 30 3.65 0.04 5.25
CA VAL A 30 3.86 -0.15 3.82
C VAL A 30 3.33 -1.51 3.45
N ARG A 31 2.40 -1.54 2.50
CA ARG A 31 1.95 -2.76 1.84
C ARG A 31 2.52 -2.78 0.43
N SER A 32 3.27 -3.82 0.10
CA SER A 32 3.82 -4.03 -1.23
C SER A 32 3.34 -5.36 -1.80
N GLU A 33 3.13 -5.37 -3.11
CA GLU A 33 2.64 -6.52 -3.85
C GLU A 33 3.68 -6.96 -4.87
N ARG A 34 4.09 -8.23 -4.75
CA ARG A 34 4.73 -8.96 -5.83
C ARG A 34 3.64 -9.67 -6.63
N GLN A 35 3.39 -9.13 -7.82
CA GLN A 35 2.40 -9.67 -8.74
C GLN A 35 3.11 -10.53 -9.80
N CYS A 36 2.59 -11.72 -10.09
CA CYS A 36 3.18 -12.64 -11.05
C CYS A 36 2.09 -13.27 -11.94
N LEU A 37 2.40 -13.40 -13.23
CA LEU A 37 1.61 -14.15 -14.22
C LEU A 37 2.39 -15.40 -14.61
N VAL A 38 1.83 -16.57 -14.32
CA VAL A 38 2.50 -17.86 -14.58
C VAL A 38 1.58 -18.75 -15.41
N LYS A 39 2.06 -19.18 -16.57
CA LYS A 39 1.33 -20.15 -17.41
C LYS A 39 1.59 -21.57 -16.88
N LEU A 40 0.51 -22.30 -16.57
CA LEU A 40 0.62 -23.68 -16.10
C LEU A 40 0.93 -24.62 -17.28
N PRO A 41 1.93 -25.50 -17.16
CA PRO A 41 2.42 -26.28 -18.30
C PRO A 41 1.42 -27.33 -18.80
N LYS A 42 0.56 -27.86 -17.92
CA LYS A 42 -0.40 -28.92 -18.29
C LYS A 42 -1.70 -28.37 -18.86
N THR A 43 -2.26 -27.33 -18.25
CA THR A 43 -3.60 -26.82 -18.59
C THR A 43 -3.55 -25.59 -19.49
N GLY A 44 -2.40 -24.93 -19.60
CA GLY A 44 -2.28 -23.66 -20.32
C GLY A 44 -2.92 -22.47 -19.62
N ALA A 45 -3.63 -22.67 -18.51
CA ALA A 45 -4.21 -21.61 -17.70
C ALA A 45 -3.14 -20.66 -17.16
N VAL A 46 -3.49 -19.38 -16.99
CA VAL A 46 -2.59 -18.38 -16.40
C VAL A 46 -2.99 -18.13 -14.96
N VAL A 47 -2.08 -18.38 -14.03
CA VAL A 47 -2.22 -17.99 -12.63
C VAL A 47 -1.75 -16.56 -12.49
N PHE A 48 -2.67 -15.66 -12.13
CA PHE A 48 -2.33 -14.37 -11.59
C PHE A 48 -2.22 -14.48 -10.07
N SER A 49 -1.01 -14.34 -9.54
CA SER A 49 -0.73 -14.43 -8.10
C SER A 49 -0.30 -13.07 -7.56
N ILE A 50 -0.72 -12.79 -6.33
CA ILE A 50 -0.37 -11.58 -5.60
C ILE A 50 0.17 -12.01 -4.24
N HIS A 51 1.47 -11.80 -4.00
CA HIS A 51 2.05 -11.98 -2.68
C HIS A 51 2.19 -10.61 -1.99
N ASN A 52 1.54 -10.46 -0.84
CA ASN A 52 1.49 -9.22 -0.09
C ASN A 52 2.54 -9.21 1.03
N TYR A 53 3.40 -8.20 1.04
CA TYR A 53 4.28 -7.86 2.16
C TYR A 53 3.67 -6.70 2.93
N VAL A 54 3.63 -6.77 4.26
CA VAL A 54 3.19 -5.68 5.15
C VAL A 54 4.29 -5.44 6.18
N LEU A 55 4.80 -4.21 6.22
CA LEU A 55 5.92 -3.81 7.08
C LEU A 55 5.60 -2.49 7.78
N ARG A 56 6.10 -2.30 9.00
CA ARG A 56 6.02 -0.98 9.63
C ARG A 56 6.97 -0.04 8.93
N LEU A 57 6.51 1.18 8.65
CA LEU A 57 7.36 2.23 8.08
C LEU A 57 8.63 2.43 8.90
N GLN A 58 8.55 2.39 10.24
CA GLN A 58 9.69 2.62 11.13
C GLN A 58 10.78 1.53 11.06
N GLU A 59 10.46 0.35 10.54
CA GLU A 59 11.42 -0.76 10.40
C GLU A 59 12.21 -0.69 9.09
N LEU A 60 11.79 0.18 8.17
CA LEU A 60 12.56 0.45 6.97
C LEU A 60 13.81 1.26 7.32
N ARG A 61 14.93 0.86 6.73
CA ARG A 61 16.14 1.66 6.75
C ARG A 61 15.89 3.01 6.07
N GLU A 62 16.71 3.98 6.39
CA GLU A 62 16.52 5.35 5.91
C GLU A 62 16.61 5.45 4.38
N ASP A 63 17.54 4.74 3.74
CA ASP A 63 17.66 4.65 2.28
C ASP A 63 16.39 4.12 1.62
N GLN A 64 15.76 3.11 2.24
CA GLN A 64 14.52 2.51 1.77
C GLN A 64 13.34 3.46 1.93
N ARG A 65 13.25 4.14 3.09
CA ARG A 65 12.20 5.14 3.36
C ARG A 65 12.27 6.29 2.36
N GLN A 66 13.46 6.85 2.13
CA GLN A 66 13.65 7.94 1.18
C GLN A 66 13.28 7.52 -0.25
N SER A 67 13.70 6.32 -0.65
CA SER A 67 13.33 5.77 -1.98
C SER A 67 11.81 5.69 -2.17
N LEU A 68 11.06 5.27 -1.14
CA LEU A 68 9.60 5.21 -1.21
C LEU A 68 8.96 6.61 -1.36
N LEU A 69 9.50 7.62 -0.66
CA LEU A 69 9.03 9.00 -0.75
C LEU A 69 9.30 9.60 -2.14
N THR A 70 10.47 9.35 -2.70
CA THR A 70 10.83 9.81 -4.04
C THR A 70 9.92 9.20 -5.10
N VAL A 71 9.65 7.89 -5.04
CA VAL A 71 8.82 7.19 -6.03
C VAL A 71 7.35 7.60 -5.97
N LYS A 72 6.83 8.00 -4.80
CA LYS A 72 5.43 8.44 -4.65
C LYS A 72 5.18 9.89 -5.09
N GLY A 73 6.23 10.68 -5.36
CA GLY A 73 6.10 12.13 -5.46
C GLY A 73 5.85 12.76 -4.08
N ASN A 74 6.26 14.03 -3.91
CA ASN A 74 6.26 14.78 -2.64
C ASN A 74 4.86 15.07 -2.03
N GLU A 75 3.84 14.27 -2.32
CA GLU A 75 2.44 14.50 -1.94
C GLU A 75 2.08 14.03 -0.51
N MET A 76 3.01 13.43 0.24
CA MET A 76 2.73 12.94 1.61
C MET A 76 2.93 13.96 2.73
N PHE A 77 3.27 15.22 2.42
CA PHE A 77 3.38 16.29 3.42
C PHE A 77 2.55 17.53 3.04
N VAL A 78 1.25 17.37 2.77
CA VAL A 78 0.30 18.46 3.01
C VAL A 78 -0.39 18.17 4.34
N ALA A 79 0.19 18.67 5.43
CA ALA A 79 -0.56 18.84 6.66
C ALA A 79 -1.74 19.78 6.36
N PRO A 80 -2.96 19.54 6.89
CA PRO A 80 -4.03 20.50 6.73
C PRO A 80 -3.58 21.81 7.39
N SER A 81 -3.49 22.88 6.60
CA SER A 81 -3.28 24.24 7.09
C SER A 81 -4.40 24.56 8.07
N ARG A 82 -4.08 24.57 9.37
CA ARG A 82 -4.90 25.27 10.36
C ARG A 82 -4.68 26.76 10.14
N GLN A 83 -5.55 27.40 9.37
CA GLN A 83 -5.81 28.83 9.50
C GLN A 83 -7.22 29.16 9.00
N GLY A 84 -8.03 29.59 9.94
CA GLY A 84 -9.39 30.07 9.79
C GLY A 84 -9.85 30.58 11.15
N VAL A 85 -9.24 31.70 11.58
CA VAL A 85 -9.87 32.66 12.48
C VAL A 85 -10.41 33.77 11.58
#